data_AF-K5WL69-F1
#
_entry.id   AF-K5WL69-F1
#
_cell.length_a   1.000
_cell.length_b   1.000
_cell.length_c   1.000
_cell.angle_alpha   90.00
_cell.angle_beta   90.00
_cell.angle_gamma   90.00
#
_symmetry.space_group_name_H-M   'P 1'
#
loop_
_entity.id
_entity.type
_entity.pdbx_description
1 polymer ?
#
loop_
_entity_poly.entity_id
_entity_poly.type
_entity_poly.pdbx_seq_one_letter_code
_entity_poly.pdbx_strand_id
1 'polypeptide(L)'
;MELPLRDPYSESNARLSYRDVAEVRHMFLFKLPYELVDIILEEAQCWAYTSTECYSFHSIRASSSPSFNASHIILISEPIPDCSKVKTIQFRIHSQEFKTGYFTGRFRNPYDSYTWFEASILRPLDLPQPLPQSAMSTNHSLNANKLMELGWMEIANPRDGRNRRWPVQANATSAPSKLHHVTWGSMDDAGKTLFDDEWDSETGQGPGLGFIETLRAGDRIILLGRALFAGYENHVFSTKIEIACQT
;
A
#
# COMPACT_ATOMS: atom_id res chain seq x y z
N MET A 1 -4.21 38.54 -23.56
CA MET A 1 -4.46 38.07 -22.19
C MET A 1 -5.49 36.96 -22.33
N GLU A 2 -5.03 35.77 -22.71
CA GLU A 2 -5.90 34.62 -23.01
C GLU A 2 -6.08 33.81 -21.72
N LEU A 3 -7.33 33.57 -21.35
CA LEU A 3 -7.69 32.65 -20.27
C LEU A 3 -7.35 31.22 -20.72
N PRO A 4 -6.76 30.37 -19.87
CA PRO A 4 -6.50 28.99 -20.26
C PRO A 4 -7.83 28.25 -20.43
N LEU A 5 -8.01 27.66 -21.62
CA LEU A 5 -9.09 26.75 -21.95
C LEU A 5 -9.10 25.61 -20.92
N ARG A 6 -10.22 25.46 -20.21
CA ARG A 6 -10.47 24.28 -19.37
C ARG A 6 -10.40 23.04 -20.26
N ASP A 7 -9.53 22.12 -19.87
CA ASP A 7 -9.44 20.79 -20.47
C ASP A 7 -10.79 20.06 -20.34
N PRO A 8 -11.45 19.68 -21.45
CA PRO A 8 -12.71 18.96 -21.42
C PRO A 8 -12.58 17.51 -20.92
N TYR A 9 -11.36 17.03 -20.64
CA TYR A 9 -11.09 15.74 -20.00
C TYR A 9 -10.58 15.88 -18.56
N SER A 10 -11.05 16.89 -17.82
CA SER A 10 -11.08 16.78 -16.36
C SER A 10 -12.02 15.63 -15.99
N GLU A 11 -11.56 14.40 -16.18
CA GLU A 11 -12.20 13.17 -15.69
C GLU A 11 -12.61 13.45 -14.26
N SER A 12 -13.91 13.49 -14.03
CA SER A 12 -14.45 13.40 -12.69
C SER A 12 -14.03 12.03 -12.16
N ASN A 13 -12.82 11.95 -11.64
CA ASN A 13 -12.24 10.82 -10.90
C ASN A 13 -12.94 10.67 -9.54
N ALA A 14 -14.27 10.80 -9.53
CA ALA A 14 -15.08 10.50 -8.36
C ALA A 14 -15.03 8.99 -8.19
N ARG A 15 -14.11 8.53 -7.35
CA ARG A 15 -14.07 7.15 -6.88
C ARG A 15 -15.40 6.85 -6.20
N LEU A 16 -16.08 5.79 -6.63
CA LEU A 16 -17.38 5.40 -6.10
C LEU A 16 -17.24 4.94 -4.65
N SER A 17 -18.13 5.38 -3.77
CA SER A 17 -18.24 4.85 -2.42
C SER A 17 -19.03 3.53 -2.42
N TYR A 18 -18.99 2.80 -1.30
CA TYR A 18 -19.83 1.61 -1.09
C TYR A 18 -21.32 1.90 -1.29
N ARG A 19 -21.76 3.08 -0.87
CA ARG A 19 -23.15 3.51 -1.03
C ARG A 19 -23.51 3.69 -2.51
N ASP A 20 -22.63 4.31 -3.28
CA ASP A 20 -22.87 4.56 -4.71
C ASP A 20 -22.99 3.22 -5.47
N VAL A 21 -22.09 2.27 -5.20
CA VAL A 21 -22.13 0.95 -5.84
C VAL A 21 -23.38 0.17 -5.43
N ALA A 22 -23.78 0.24 -4.15
CA ALA A 22 -25.00 -0.40 -3.66
C ALA A 22 -26.26 0.20 -4.31
N GLU A 23 -26.32 1.52 -4.46
CA GLU A 23 -27.43 2.21 -5.15
C GLU A 23 -27.50 1.79 -6.63
N VAL A 24 -26.36 1.75 -7.34
CA VAL A 24 -26.31 1.28 -8.73
C VAL A 24 -26.76 -0.17 -8.85
N ARG A 25 -26.29 -1.07 -7.97
CA ARG A 25 -26.74 -2.47 -7.96
C ARG A 25 -28.25 -2.55 -7.76
N HIS A 26 -28.78 -1.82 -6.78
CA HIS A 26 -30.21 -1.81 -6.49
C HIS A 26 -31.03 -1.34 -7.70
N MET A 27 -30.58 -0.31 -8.42
CA MET A 27 -31.22 0.16 -9.64
C MET A 27 -31.30 -0.92 -10.73
N PHE A 28 -30.21 -1.66 -10.95
CA PHE A 28 -30.20 -2.73 -11.95
C PHE A 28 -31.06 -3.94 -11.56
N LEU A 29 -31.10 -4.30 -10.28
CA LEU A 29 -31.89 -5.43 -9.79
C LEU A 29 -33.41 -5.25 -9.97
N PHE A 30 -33.91 -4.02 -10.18
CA PHE A 30 -35.30 -3.80 -10.57
C PHE A 30 -35.63 -4.26 -12.00
N LYS A 31 -34.62 -4.46 -12.84
CA LYS A 31 -34.77 -4.68 -14.28
C LYS A 31 -34.12 -5.98 -14.77
N LEU A 32 -33.13 -6.48 -14.04
CA LEU A 32 -32.26 -7.58 -14.46
C LEU A 32 -32.13 -8.64 -13.36
N PRO A 33 -31.99 -9.94 -13.72
CA PRO A 33 -31.56 -10.98 -12.79
C PRO A 33 -30.21 -10.66 -12.15
N TYR A 34 -30.00 -11.17 -10.93
CA TYR A 34 -28.81 -10.89 -10.12
C TYR A 34 -27.50 -11.23 -10.86
N GLU A 35 -27.48 -12.33 -11.61
CA GLU A 35 -26.32 -12.79 -12.37
C GLU A 35 -25.90 -11.78 -13.45
N LEU A 36 -26.86 -11.15 -14.13
CA LEU A 36 -26.57 -10.13 -15.13
C LEU A 36 -26.08 -8.84 -14.49
N VAL A 37 -26.62 -8.47 -13.33
CA VAL A 37 -26.15 -7.30 -12.58
C VAL A 37 -24.70 -7.47 -12.17
N ASP A 38 -24.34 -8.64 -11.64
CA ASP A 38 -22.96 -8.92 -11.23
C ASP A 38 -21.98 -8.86 -12.40
N ILE A 39 -22.34 -9.42 -13.56
CA ILE A 39 -21.54 -9.33 -14.79
C ILE A 39 -21.38 -7.87 -15.21
N ILE A 40 -22.46 -7.08 -15.24
CA ILE A 40 -22.40 -5.66 -15.62
C ILE A 40 -21.50 -4.87 -14.69
N LEU A 41 -21.63 -5.06 -13.37
CA LEU A 41 -20.82 -4.35 -12.39
C LEU A 41 -19.34 -4.74 -12.45
N GLU A 42 -19.04 -6.01 -12.71
CA GLU A 42 -17.66 -6.48 -12.93
C GLU A 42 -17.05 -5.88 -14.20
N GLU A 43 -17.75 -6.00 -15.34
CA GLU A 43 -17.27 -5.51 -16.63
C GLU A 43 -17.13 -3.98 -16.65
N ALA A 44 -18.03 -3.27 -15.96
CA ALA A 44 -17.95 -1.82 -15.81
C ALA A 44 -16.92 -1.36 -14.77
N GLN A 45 -16.23 -2.29 -14.09
CA GLN A 45 -15.31 -2.00 -12.97
C GLN A 45 -15.95 -1.09 -11.92
N CYS A 46 -17.23 -1.33 -11.63
CA CYS A 46 -18.01 -0.59 -10.65
C CYS A 46 -17.60 -1.04 -9.25
N TRP A 47 -16.43 -0.57 -8.80
CA TRP A 47 -15.83 -0.93 -7.52
C TRP A 47 -16.02 0.17 -6.50
N ALA A 48 -16.24 -0.21 -5.24
CA ALA A 48 -16.28 0.69 -4.13
C ALA A 48 -14.86 0.97 -3.64
N TYR A 49 -14.53 2.23 -3.42
CA TYR A 49 -13.22 2.66 -2.98
C TYR A 49 -13.24 3.13 -1.53
N THR A 50 -12.23 2.71 -0.78
CA THR A 50 -11.87 3.31 0.50
C THR A 50 -10.45 3.82 0.43
N SER A 51 -10.15 4.91 1.13
CA SER A 51 -8.79 5.43 1.17
C SER A 51 -8.43 5.98 2.53
N THR A 52 -7.18 5.75 2.91
CA THR A 52 -6.56 6.35 4.09
C THR A 52 -5.32 7.11 3.64
N GLU A 53 -5.10 8.30 4.19
CA GLU A 53 -4.02 9.19 3.79
C GLU A 53 -3.34 9.83 5.00
N CYS A 54 -2.05 10.13 4.84
CA CYS A 54 -1.25 10.85 5.81
C CYS A 54 -0.39 11.88 5.08
N TYR A 55 -0.50 13.15 5.50
CA TYR A 55 0.29 14.28 4.98
C TYR A 55 1.33 14.76 6.00
N SER A 56 1.68 13.93 6.97
CA SER A 56 2.67 14.25 7.99
C SER A 56 4.05 13.81 7.55
N PHE A 57 5.03 14.68 7.75
CA PHE A 57 6.43 14.37 7.48
C PHE A 57 6.94 13.30 8.45
N HIS A 58 7.55 12.24 7.92
CA HIS A 58 8.25 11.21 8.70
C HIS A 58 9.71 11.12 8.26
N SER A 59 10.63 11.19 9.22
CA SER A 59 12.07 10.95 9.00
C SER A 59 12.44 9.62 9.65
N ILE A 60 12.59 8.59 8.82
CA ILE A 60 12.91 7.23 9.26
C ILE A 60 14.42 7.07 9.14
N ARG A 61 15.13 7.20 10.26
CA ARG A 61 16.60 7.17 10.28
C ARG A 61 17.07 5.76 10.58
N ALA A 62 17.98 5.22 9.79
CA ALA A 62 18.56 3.91 10.08
C ALA A 62 19.17 3.86 11.49
N SER A 63 19.79 4.96 11.95
CA SER A 63 20.40 5.11 13.27
C SER A 63 19.42 5.10 14.45
N SER A 64 18.11 5.21 14.23
CA SER A 64 17.12 5.10 15.30
C SER A 64 16.85 3.65 15.72
N SER A 65 17.39 2.66 14.99
CA SER A 65 17.06 1.24 15.17
C SER A 65 18.31 0.37 15.31
N PRO A 66 18.22 -0.77 16.02
CA PRO A 66 19.31 -1.74 16.14
C PRO A 66 19.84 -2.18 14.76
N SER A 67 21.14 -2.43 14.68
CA SER A 67 21.84 -2.85 13.45
C SER A 67 21.66 -1.91 12.25
N PHE A 68 21.26 -0.65 12.49
CA PHE A 68 20.99 0.34 11.44
C PHE A 68 19.95 -0.12 10.42
N ASN A 69 18.91 -0.85 10.86
CA ASN A 69 17.85 -1.37 10.02
C ASN A 69 16.49 -0.90 10.52
N ALA A 70 16.15 0.35 10.22
CA ALA A 70 14.92 0.96 10.69
C ALA A 70 13.70 0.47 9.91
N SER A 71 12.59 0.34 10.62
CA SER A 71 11.28 -0.06 10.09
C SER A 71 10.20 0.70 10.84
N HIS A 72 9.52 1.67 10.25
CA HIS A 72 8.49 2.46 10.94
C HIS A 72 7.14 2.32 10.22
N ILE A 73 6.05 2.20 10.97
CA ILE A 73 4.70 2.27 10.40
C ILE A 73 4.43 3.71 9.97
N ILE A 74 4.09 3.91 8.71
CA ILE A 74 3.76 5.26 8.19
C ILE A 74 2.24 5.42 8.12
N LEU A 75 1.55 4.38 7.67
CA LEU A 75 0.12 4.44 7.41
C LEU A 75 -0.51 3.07 7.65
N ILE A 76 -1.71 3.08 8.21
CA ILE A 76 -2.55 1.89 8.38
C ILE A 76 -3.89 2.19 7.71
N SER A 77 -4.39 1.27 6.89
CA SER A 77 -5.69 1.46 6.22
C SER A 77 -6.87 1.29 7.18
N GLU A 78 -8.02 1.75 6.73
CA GLU A 78 -9.31 1.27 7.21
C GLU A 78 -9.45 -0.26 7.03
N PRO A 79 -10.27 -0.93 7.85
CA PRO A 79 -10.46 -2.37 7.72
C PRO A 79 -11.14 -2.67 6.38
N ILE A 80 -10.73 -3.77 5.76
CA ILE A 80 -11.37 -4.26 4.53
C ILE A 80 -12.82 -4.62 4.87
N PRO A 81 -13.81 -4.04 4.16
CA PRO A 81 -15.20 -4.26 4.49
C PRO A 81 -15.65 -5.71 4.31
N ASP A 82 -16.64 -6.10 5.11
CA ASP A 82 -17.23 -7.42 5.05
C ASP A 82 -17.83 -7.70 3.66
N CYS A 83 -17.74 -8.96 3.22
CA CYS A 83 -18.26 -9.45 1.94
C CYS A 83 -17.64 -8.82 0.67
N SER A 84 -16.54 -8.08 0.80
CA SER A 84 -15.88 -7.44 -0.34
C SER A 84 -14.75 -8.27 -0.93
N LYS A 85 -14.74 -8.45 -2.26
CA LYS A 85 -13.57 -8.97 -2.97
C LYS A 85 -12.67 -7.80 -3.34
N VAL A 86 -11.48 -7.71 -2.73
CA VAL A 86 -10.49 -6.71 -3.10
C VAL A 86 -10.05 -6.94 -4.54
N LYS A 87 -10.12 -5.90 -5.37
CA LYS A 87 -9.75 -5.93 -6.79
C LYS A 87 -8.40 -5.29 -7.03
N THR A 88 -8.20 -4.12 -6.43
CA THR A 88 -6.95 -3.38 -6.55
C THR A 88 -6.58 -2.69 -5.25
N ILE A 89 -5.28 -2.49 -5.07
CA ILE A 89 -4.72 -1.65 -4.02
C ILE A 89 -3.75 -0.70 -4.68
N GLN A 90 -3.89 0.59 -4.40
CA GLN A 90 -2.99 1.62 -4.88
C GLN A 90 -2.27 2.29 -3.71
N PHE A 91 -0.95 2.33 -3.79
CA PHE A 91 -0.10 3.12 -2.92
C PHE A 91 0.35 4.38 -3.65
N ARG A 92 0.21 5.54 -3.01
CA ARG A 92 0.83 6.79 -3.44
C ARG A 92 1.78 7.23 -2.36
N ILE A 93 3.05 7.38 -2.70
CA ILE A 93 4.12 7.65 -1.73
C ILE A 93 4.96 8.80 -2.25
N HIS A 94 4.97 9.92 -1.53
CA HIS A 94 5.89 11.03 -1.82
C HIS A 94 7.06 10.97 -0.85
N SER A 95 8.24 10.65 -1.35
CA SER A 95 9.40 10.38 -0.53
C SER A 95 10.72 10.78 -1.17
N GLN A 96 11.77 10.71 -0.38
CA GLN A 96 13.15 10.98 -0.79
C GLN A 96 14.10 10.14 0.05
N GLU A 97 15.11 9.55 -0.60
CA GLU A 97 16.29 9.08 0.11
C GLU A 97 17.14 10.27 0.54
N PHE A 98 17.41 10.38 1.84
CA PHE A 98 18.37 11.32 2.38
C PHE A 98 19.58 10.54 2.92
N LYS A 99 20.77 11.05 2.64
CA LYS A 99 22.02 10.48 3.17
C LYS A 99 22.92 11.57 3.73
N THR A 100 23.52 11.27 4.87
CA THR A 100 24.56 12.11 5.50
C THR A 100 25.93 11.52 5.19
N GLY A 101 26.83 12.34 4.63
CA GLY A 101 28.20 11.93 4.29
C GLY A 101 28.38 11.56 2.82
N TYR A 102 29.64 11.33 2.44
CA TYR A 102 30.03 11.04 1.06
C TYR A 102 29.99 9.53 0.80
N PHE A 103 28.89 9.04 0.23
CA PHE A 103 28.91 7.71 -0.41
C PHE A 103 29.64 7.83 -1.75
N THR A 104 30.75 7.11 -1.90
CA THR A 104 31.59 7.11 -3.11
C THR A 104 31.24 5.99 -4.09
N GLY A 105 30.31 5.10 -3.73
CA GLY A 105 29.83 4.05 -4.62
C GLY A 105 28.90 4.61 -5.71
N ARG A 106 28.95 4.00 -6.90
CA ARG A 106 27.90 4.17 -7.91
C ARG A 106 26.81 3.14 -7.65
N PHE A 107 25.57 3.60 -7.59
CA PHE A 107 24.40 2.73 -7.62
C PHE A 107 24.30 2.04 -8.98
N ARG A 108 23.84 0.78 -9.00
CA ARG A 108 23.71 0.01 -10.25
C ARG A 108 22.59 0.53 -11.14
N ASN A 109 21.50 0.99 -10.52
CA ASN A 109 20.34 1.57 -11.17
C ASN A 109 19.73 2.70 -10.30
N PRO A 110 18.77 3.49 -10.81
CA PRO A 110 18.20 4.64 -10.09
C PRO A 110 17.43 4.30 -8.81
N TYR A 111 17.16 3.01 -8.56
CA TYR A 111 16.33 2.49 -7.47
C TYR A 111 17.08 1.49 -6.58
N ASP A 112 18.39 1.35 -6.76
CA ASP A 112 19.31 0.59 -5.91
C ASP A 112 19.56 1.37 -4.61
N SER A 113 18.50 1.58 -3.84
CA SER A 113 18.43 2.45 -2.67
C SER A 113 18.55 1.66 -1.37
N TYR A 114 19.02 2.32 -0.32
CA TYR A 114 19.01 1.78 1.04
C TYR A 114 17.81 2.28 1.85
N THR A 115 16.82 2.86 1.18
CA THR A 115 15.54 3.26 1.75
C THR A 115 14.40 2.78 0.86
N TRP A 116 13.39 2.15 1.45
CA TRP A 116 12.30 1.55 0.70
C TRP A 116 11.02 1.46 1.55
N PHE A 117 9.97 0.92 0.96
CA PHE A 117 8.66 0.73 1.56
C PHE A 117 8.21 -0.70 1.45
N GLU A 118 7.55 -1.20 2.50
CA GLU A 118 7.01 -2.55 2.57
C GLU A 118 5.54 -2.49 2.98
N ALA A 119 4.76 -3.47 2.55
CA ALA A 119 3.40 -3.68 3.02
C ALA A 119 3.29 -5.00 3.76
N SER A 120 2.41 -5.02 4.75
CA SER A 120 2.03 -6.21 5.50
C SER A 120 0.56 -6.15 5.83
N ILE A 121 0.00 -7.27 6.28
CA ILE A 121 -1.41 -7.38 6.61
C ILE A 121 -1.53 -7.51 8.13
N LEU A 122 -2.32 -6.64 8.76
CA LEU A 122 -2.73 -6.79 10.14
C LEU A 122 -4.09 -7.46 10.20
N ARG A 123 -4.12 -8.65 10.76
CA ARG A 123 -5.32 -9.46 10.94
C ARG A 123 -5.76 -9.45 12.40
N PRO A 124 -7.02 -9.08 12.70
CA PRO A 124 -7.53 -9.22 14.06
C PRO A 124 -7.66 -10.71 14.41
N LEU A 125 -7.26 -11.09 15.63
CA LEU A 125 -7.39 -12.47 16.13
C LEU A 125 -8.83 -12.81 16.53
N ASP A 126 -9.56 -11.80 17.01
CA ASP A 126 -10.96 -11.87 17.41
C ASP A 126 -11.82 -10.91 16.56
N LEU A 127 -13.01 -10.52 17.04
CA LEU A 127 -13.84 -9.49 16.41
C LEU A 127 -13.02 -8.23 16.10
N PRO A 128 -13.30 -7.51 14.99
CA PRO A 128 -12.56 -6.32 14.61
C PRO A 128 -12.53 -5.30 15.75
N GLN A 129 -11.39 -5.14 16.40
CA GLN A 129 -11.20 -4.09 17.41
C GLN A 129 -10.64 -2.84 16.73
N PRO A 130 -10.87 -1.64 17.27
CA PRO A 130 -10.09 -0.48 16.86
C PRO A 130 -8.61 -0.72 17.22
N LEU A 131 -7.70 -0.40 16.30
CA LEU A 131 -6.28 -0.42 16.62
C LEU A 131 -6.02 0.57 17.78
N PRO A 132 -5.32 0.16 18.85
CA PRO A 132 -5.01 1.08 19.94
C PRO A 132 -4.21 2.28 19.42
N GLN A 133 -4.54 3.50 19.87
CA GLN A 133 -3.81 4.72 19.50
C GLN A 133 -2.29 4.59 19.72
N SER A 134 -1.88 3.78 20.70
CA SER A 134 -0.49 3.47 21.04
C SER A 134 0.21 2.49 20.09
N ALA A 135 -0.53 1.78 19.25
CA ALA A 135 -0.03 1.02 18.10
C ALA A 135 -0.05 1.86 16.80
N MET A 136 -0.84 2.94 16.77
CA MET A 136 -0.93 3.89 15.67
C MET A 136 0.11 5.03 15.75
N SER A 137 0.96 5.09 16.78
CA SER A 137 2.04 6.08 16.84
C SER A 137 3.10 5.76 15.78
N THR A 138 3.05 6.47 14.65
CA THR A 138 3.77 6.27 13.38
C THR A 138 5.30 6.48 13.43
N ASN A 139 5.90 6.43 14.61
CA ASN A 139 7.32 6.68 14.84
C ASN A 139 8.05 5.53 15.54
N HIS A 140 7.42 4.36 15.65
CA HIS A 140 8.03 3.20 16.29
C HIS A 140 8.14 2.01 15.35
N SER A 141 9.13 1.16 15.64
CA SER A 141 9.22 -0.15 15.01
C SER A 141 8.00 -0.98 15.34
N LEU A 142 7.44 -1.61 14.30
CA LEU A 142 6.40 -2.61 14.47
C LEU A 142 6.97 -3.71 15.38
N ASN A 143 6.33 -3.92 16.53
CA ASN A 143 6.68 -4.98 17.45
C ASN A 143 5.59 -6.05 17.40
N ALA A 144 5.88 -7.17 16.74
CA ALA A 144 4.93 -8.25 16.54
C ALA A 144 4.38 -8.82 17.86
N ASN A 145 5.21 -8.91 18.91
CA ASN A 145 4.76 -9.39 20.22
C ASN A 145 3.73 -8.43 20.83
N LYS A 146 3.99 -7.12 20.74
CA LYS A 146 3.05 -6.10 21.21
C LYS A 146 1.74 -6.12 20.42
N LEU A 147 1.79 -6.35 19.11
CA LEU A 147 0.58 -6.50 18.30
C LEU A 147 -0.23 -7.71 18.73
N MET A 148 0.44 -8.85 18.94
CA MET A 148 -0.21 -10.08 19.41
C MET A 148 -0.88 -9.90 20.77
N GLU A 149 -0.21 -9.23 21.72
CA GLU A 149 -0.80 -8.85 23.03
C GLU A 149 -2.05 -7.97 22.88
N LEU A 150 -2.11 -7.16 21.81
CA LEU A 150 -3.24 -6.29 21.50
C LEU A 150 -4.30 -6.98 20.62
N GLY A 151 -4.20 -8.29 20.39
CA GLY A 151 -5.17 -9.06 19.60
C GLY A 151 -4.96 -8.97 18.08
N TRP A 152 -3.78 -8.59 17.63
CA TRP A 152 -3.44 -8.44 16.20
C TRP A 152 -2.30 -9.34 15.78
N MET A 153 -2.48 -10.02 14.65
CA MET A 153 -1.43 -10.79 14.00
C MET A 153 -0.94 -10.06 12.76
N GLU A 154 0.38 -9.88 12.66
CA GLU A 154 1.00 -9.51 11.40
C GLU A 154 1.12 -10.76 10.51
N ILE A 155 0.54 -10.70 9.32
CA ILE A 155 0.66 -11.74 8.30
C ILE A 155 1.74 -11.28 7.32
N ALA A 156 2.86 -11.99 7.33
CA ALA A 156 3.92 -11.83 6.33
C ALA A 156 3.58 -12.56 5.03
N ASN A 157 4.41 -12.37 4.01
CA ASN A 157 4.19 -12.96 2.69
C ASN A 157 4.26 -14.49 2.78
N PRO A 158 3.14 -15.24 2.65
CA PRO A 158 3.12 -16.68 2.82
C PRO A 158 3.86 -17.40 1.69
N ARG A 159 4.07 -16.68 0.59
CA ARG A 159 4.80 -17.15 -0.56
C ARG A 159 6.32 -17.08 -0.28
N ASP A 160 6.78 -16.13 0.54
CA ASP A 160 8.20 -16.03 0.92
C ASP A 160 8.53 -16.97 2.10
N GLY A 161 9.35 -18.00 1.84
CA GLY A 161 9.84 -18.91 2.88
C GLY A 161 10.72 -18.26 3.95
N ARG A 162 11.06 -16.97 3.81
CA ARG A 162 11.80 -16.17 4.80
C ARG A 162 10.90 -15.25 5.63
N ASN A 163 9.57 -15.33 5.47
CA ASN A 163 8.60 -14.56 6.24
C ASN A 163 8.82 -13.03 6.12
N ARG A 164 9.28 -12.54 4.96
CA ARG A 164 9.39 -11.10 4.70
C ARG A 164 8.02 -10.51 4.36
N ARG A 165 7.96 -9.20 4.50
CA ARG A 165 6.85 -8.37 4.03
C ARG A 165 6.89 -8.22 2.52
N TRP A 166 5.81 -7.76 1.92
CA TRP A 166 5.77 -7.47 0.50
C TRP A 166 6.52 -6.16 0.22
N PRO A 167 7.51 -6.14 -0.69
CA PRO A 167 8.13 -4.89 -1.13
C PRO A 167 7.10 -4.07 -1.89
N VAL A 168 7.04 -2.75 -1.64
CA VAL A 168 6.08 -1.81 -2.26
C VAL A 168 6.79 -0.85 -3.20
N GLN A 169 7.67 0.01 -2.67
CA GLN A 169 8.48 0.93 -3.48
C GLN A 169 9.91 1.09 -2.93
N ALA A 170 10.94 0.99 -3.76
CA ALA A 170 12.30 1.44 -3.43
C ALA A 170 12.39 2.94 -3.72
N ASN A 171 13.06 3.71 -2.88
CA ASN A 171 13.24 5.12 -3.19
C ASN A 171 14.14 5.28 -4.43
N ALA A 172 13.93 6.39 -5.15
CA ALA A 172 14.90 6.82 -6.14
C ALA A 172 16.14 7.36 -5.40
N THR A 173 17.34 6.97 -5.85
CA THR A 173 18.62 7.44 -5.29
C THR A 173 18.98 8.86 -5.76
N SER A 174 18.24 9.39 -6.73
CA SER A 174 18.41 10.75 -7.26
C SER A 174 17.62 11.77 -6.43
N ALA A 175 18.22 12.92 -6.11
CA ALA A 175 17.46 14.11 -5.73
C ALA A 175 16.83 14.75 -6.99
N PRO A 176 15.61 15.33 -6.95
CA PRO A 176 14.79 15.71 -5.79
C PRO A 176 13.83 14.61 -5.27
N SER A 177 12.97 14.94 -4.31
CA SER A 177 11.89 14.06 -3.85
C SER A 177 10.96 13.63 -5.00
N LYS A 178 10.41 12.43 -4.91
CA LYS A 178 9.63 11.79 -5.99
C LYS A 178 8.30 11.28 -5.47
N LEU A 179 7.26 11.44 -6.29
CA LEU A 179 5.96 10.81 -6.10
C LEU A 179 5.95 9.46 -6.82
N HIS A 180 5.66 8.41 -6.07
CA HIS A 180 5.57 7.04 -6.54
C HIS A 180 4.10 6.60 -6.54
N HIS A 181 3.71 5.86 -7.58
CA HIS A 181 2.38 5.25 -7.73
C HIS A 181 2.55 3.76 -7.98
N VAL A 182 2.14 2.94 -7.01
CA VAL A 182 2.19 1.48 -7.10
C VAL A 182 0.77 0.95 -7.10
N THR A 183 0.42 0.13 -8.09
CA THR A 183 -0.90 -0.50 -8.17
C THR A 183 -0.74 -2.01 -8.19
N TRP A 184 -1.34 -2.68 -7.23
CA TRP A 184 -1.48 -4.13 -7.22
C TRP A 184 -2.92 -4.47 -7.63
N GLY A 185 -3.07 -5.44 -8.52
CA GLY A 185 -4.36 -5.98 -8.93
C GLY A 185 -4.44 -7.46 -8.63
N SER A 186 -5.66 -7.98 -8.43
CA SER A 186 -5.89 -9.42 -8.40
C SER A 186 -5.54 -9.97 -9.79
N MET A 187 -4.31 -10.45 -9.96
CA MET A 187 -3.91 -11.13 -11.19
C MET A 187 -4.45 -12.56 -11.11
N ASP A 188 -5.03 -13.04 -12.21
CA ASP A 188 -5.06 -14.47 -12.43
C ASP A 188 -3.61 -14.92 -12.60
N ASP A 189 -3.01 -15.39 -11.51
CA ASP A 189 -1.63 -15.89 -11.37
C ASP A 189 -1.35 -17.16 -12.22
N ALA A 190 -1.96 -17.26 -13.39
CA ALA A 190 -1.74 -18.33 -14.35
C ALA A 190 -0.32 -18.24 -14.95
N GLY A 191 0.68 -18.64 -14.16
CA GLY A 191 2.00 -19.03 -14.67
C GLY A 191 3.22 -18.33 -14.07
N LYS A 192 3.08 -17.31 -13.20
CA LYS A 192 4.24 -16.71 -12.52
C LYS A 192 4.64 -17.54 -11.31
N THR A 193 5.49 -18.54 -11.57
CA THR A 193 6.00 -19.51 -10.57
C THR A 193 7.26 -19.06 -9.84
N LEU A 194 7.85 -17.93 -10.26
CA LEU A 194 9.11 -17.46 -9.71
C LEU A 194 8.87 -16.21 -8.87
N PHE A 195 9.28 -16.32 -7.62
CA PHE A 195 9.58 -15.20 -6.75
C PHE A 195 10.73 -14.43 -7.36
N ASP A 196 10.41 -13.35 -8.05
CA ASP A 196 11.38 -12.30 -8.18
C ASP A 196 11.10 -11.31 -7.05
N ASP A 197 11.86 -11.43 -5.96
CA ASP A 197 11.88 -10.40 -4.90
C ASP A 197 12.57 -9.12 -5.40
N GLU A 198 13.08 -9.13 -6.63
CA GLU A 198 13.68 -7.96 -7.24
C GLU A 198 12.60 -6.95 -7.58
N TRP A 199 12.75 -5.80 -6.94
CA TRP A 199 12.19 -4.54 -7.39
C TRP A 199 12.37 -4.40 -8.90
N ASP A 200 11.37 -3.88 -9.57
CA ASP A 200 11.55 -3.43 -10.94
C ASP A 200 12.67 -2.39 -10.97
N SER A 201 13.78 -2.70 -11.65
CA SER A 201 15.00 -1.89 -11.58
C SER A 201 14.86 -0.50 -12.22
N GLU A 202 13.83 -0.29 -13.04
CA GLU A 202 13.56 0.97 -13.74
C GLU A 202 12.61 1.88 -12.95
N THR A 203 11.68 1.30 -12.19
CA THR A 203 10.60 2.01 -11.50
C THR A 203 10.67 1.92 -9.98
N GLY A 204 11.44 0.96 -9.45
CA GLY A 204 11.54 0.61 -8.05
C GLY A 204 10.27 0.01 -7.47
N GLN A 205 9.35 -0.50 -8.29
CA GLN A 205 8.09 -1.07 -7.79
C GLN A 205 8.27 -2.52 -7.36
N GLY A 206 7.67 -2.86 -6.23
CA GLY A 206 7.56 -4.26 -5.80
C GLY A 206 6.35 -4.95 -6.45
N PRO A 207 6.44 -6.26 -6.71
CA PRO A 207 5.50 -6.94 -7.59
C PRO A 207 4.14 -7.27 -6.95
N GLY A 208 4.01 -7.18 -5.62
CA GLY A 208 2.74 -7.38 -4.91
C GLY A 208 2.13 -8.79 -5.00
N LEU A 209 2.88 -9.78 -5.52
CA LEU A 209 2.36 -11.12 -5.81
C LEU A 209 1.78 -11.79 -4.57
N GLY A 210 0.55 -12.29 -4.69
CA GLY A 210 -0.15 -12.98 -3.61
C GLY A 210 -0.68 -12.06 -2.50
N PHE A 211 -0.46 -10.73 -2.57
CA PHE A 211 -0.91 -9.83 -1.51
C PHE A 211 -2.43 -9.80 -1.43
N ILE A 212 -3.10 -9.53 -2.55
CA ILE A 212 -4.57 -9.39 -2.60
C ILE A 212 -5.25 -10.72 -2.27
N GLU A 213 -4.70 -11.84 -2.73
CA GLU A 213 -5.22 -13.19 -2.49
C GLU A 213 -5.09 -13.60 -1.01
N THR A 214 -4.19 -12.95 -0.25
CA THR A 214 -3.98 -13.23 1.18
C THR A 214 -4.95 -12.44 2.07
N LEU A 215 -5.55 -11.36 1.56
CA LEU A 215 -6.44 -10.48 2.33
C LEU A 215 -7.77 -11.14 2.67
N ARG A 216 -8.32 -10.73 3.81
CA ARG A 216 -9.65 -11.12 4.31
C ARG A 216 -10.43 -9.89 4.76
N ALA A 217 -11.74 -10.04 4.88
CA ALA A 217 -12.57 -9.06 5.57
C ALA A 217 -12.04 -8.80 6.99
N GLY A 218 -12.07 -7.54 7.42
CA GLY A 218 -11.52 -7.09 8.70
C GLY A 218 -10.00 -6.88 8.73
N ASP A 219 -9.25 -7.41 7.76
CA ASP A 219 -7.81 -7.14 7.66
C ASP A 219 -7.55 -5.65 7.40
N ARG A 220 -6.41 -5.16 7.88
CA ARG A 220 -5.89 -3.83 7.59
C ARG A 220 -4.56 -3.93 6.87
N ILE A 221 -4.29 -3.01 5.97
CA ILE A 221 -3.01 -2.90 5.26
C ILE A 221 -2.13 -1.93 6.03
N ILE A 222 -0.90 -2.36 6.36
CA ILE A 222 0.11 -1.46 6.90
C ILE A 222 1.16 -1.15 5.86
N LEU A 223 1.49 0.13 5.70
CA LEU A 223 2.62 0.62 4.93
C LEU A 223 3.73 1.01 5.89
N LEU A 224 4.90 0.41 5.70
CA LEU A 224 6.09 0.70 6.49
C LEU A 224 7.16 1.35 5.64
N GLY A 225 7.90 2.28 6.21
CA GLY A 225 9.11 2.82 5.61
C GLY A 225 10.34 2.22 6.26
N ARG A 226 11.36 2.02 5.44
CA ARG A 226 12.63 1.37 5.78
C ARG A 226 13.79 2.30 5.50
N ALA A 227 14.83 2.19 6.34
CA ALA A 227 16.13 2.78 6.11
C ALA A 227 17.23 1.85 6.63
N LEU A 228 18.23 1.58 5.80
CA LEU A 228 19.33 0.67 6.09
C LEU A 228 20.67 1.41 6.05
N PHE A 229 21.57 1.01 6.93
CA PHE A 229 22.93 1.54 7.13
C PHE A 229 22.99 2.92 7.76
N ALA A 230 24.00 3.09 8.62
CA ALA A 230 24.26 4.37 9.27
C ALA A 230 24.43 5.49 8.22
N GLY A 231 23.76 6.61 8.46
CA GLY A 231 23.79 7.77 7.56
C GLY A 231 22.64 7.86 6.57
N TYR A 232 21.84 6.80 6.38
CA TYR A 232 20.65 6.82 5.53
C TYR A 232 19.37 7.15 6.32
N GLU A 233 18.51 7.94 5.69
CA GLU A 233 17.18 8.29 6.18
C GLU A 233 16.16 8.24 5.05
N ASN A 234 14.99 7.67 5.31
CA ASN A 234 13.85 7.77 4.41
C ASN A 234 12.99 8.96 4.84
N HIS A 235 12.94 10.00 4.00
CA HIS A 235 12.11 11.18 4.23
C HIS A 235 10.79 11.00 3.49
N VAL A 236 9.70 10.91 4.23
CA VAL A 236 8.36 10.68 3.70
C VAL A 236 7.52 11.92 3.91
N PHE A 237 6.99 12.49 2.84
CA PHE A 237 6.23 13.74 2.85
C PHE A 237 4.73 13.48 2.89
N SER A 238 4.26 12.46 2.15
CA SER A 238 2.86 12.03 2.19
C SER A 238 2.71 10.59 1.72
N THR A 239 1.65 9.93 2.19
CA THR A 239 1.28 8.58 1.78
C THR A 239 -0.23 8.45 1.67
N LYS A 240 -0.70 7.66 0.71
CA LYS A 240 -2.10 7.24 0.57
C LYS A 240 -2.16 5.76 0.24
N ILE A 241 -3.06 5.03 0.89
CA ILE A 241 -3.52 3.70 0.49
C ILE A 241 -4.94 3.86 0.00
N GLU A 242 -5.23 3.35 -1.18
CA GLU A 242 -6.57 3.28 -1.75
C GLU A 242 -6.88 1.83 -2.12
N ILE A 243 -8.04 1.34 -1.69
CA ILE A 243 -8.46 -0.05 -1.86
C ILE A 243 -9.75 -0.03 -2.66
N ALA A 244 -9.76 -0.74 -3.78
CA ALA A 244 -10.96 -0.97 -4.57
C ALA A 244 -11.52 -2.36 -4.29
N CYS A 245 -12.81 -2.41 -3.98
CA CYS A 245 -13.52 -3.63 -3.65
C CYS A 245 -14.72 -3.81 -4.57
N GLN A 246 -14.93 -5.04 -5.00
CA GLN A 246 -16.23 -5.45 -5.52
C GLN A 246 -17.13 -5.86 -4.36
N THR A 247 -18.27 -5.19 -4.27
CA THR A 247 -19.38 -5.49 -3.35
C THR A 247 -20.40 -6.39 -4.00
#